data_AF-A0A8J2WCT6-F1
#
_entry.id   AF-A0A8J2WCT6-F1
#
_cell.length_a   1.000
_cell.length_b   1.000
_cell.length_c   1.000
_cell.angle_alpha   90.00
_cell.angle_beta   90.00
_cell.angle_gamma   90.00
#
_symmetry.space_group_name_H-M   'P 1'
#
loop_
_entity.id
_entity.type
_entity.pdbx_description
1 polymer ?
#
loop_
_entity_poly.entity_id
_entity_poly.type
_entity_poly.pdbx_seq_one_letter_code
_entity_poly.pdbx_strand_id
1 'polypeptide(L)' 'MDGYIGFTCSAVTDKFEKFVVFLGIRKMHGRHTSQAILAESEQLWQDWKIPSNKVSRIMTDGGSNMVAAGFDQIPGWESG' A
#
# COMPACT_ATOMS: atom_id res chain seq x y z
N MET A 1 -12.34 15.26 10.52
CA MET A 1 -11.00 14.94 11.06
C MET A 1 -10.14 14.56 9.89
N ASP A 2 -9.01 15.24 9.70
CA ASP A 2 -8.06 14.90 8.65
C ASP A 2 -7.27 13.67 9.07
N GLY A 3 -7.11 12.71 8.16
CA GLY A 3 -6.25 11.54 8.37
C GLY A 3 -5.05 11.59 7.46
N TYR A 4 -4.08 10.73 7.73
CA TYR A 4 -2.91 10.54 6.89
C TYR A 4 -2.66 9.06 6.72
N ILE A 5 -2.29 8.66 5.51
CA ILE A 5 -1.81 7.32 5.20
C ILE A 5 -0.37 7.42 4.70
N GLY A 6 0.52 6.69 5.37
CA GLY A 6 1.94 6.64 5.04
C GLY A 6 2.28 5.34 4.33
N PHE A 7 3.21 5.40 3.39
CA PHE A 7 3.58 4.26 2.56
C PHE A 7 5.08 4.02 2.61
N THR A 8 5.44 2.78 2.94
CA THR A 8 6.82 2.32 2.98
C THR A 8 6.91 1.04 2.16
N CYS A 9 7.86 1.00 1.24
CA CYS A 9 8.20 -0.20 0.47
C CYS A 9 9.39 -0.90 1.12
N SER A 10 9.29 -2.22 1.30
CA SER A 10 10.43 -3.08 1.61
C SER A 10 10.63 -4.04 0.45
N ALA A 11 11.87 -4.15 -0.03
CA ALA A 11 12.20 -5.00 -1.17
C ALA A 11 13.62 -5.57 -1.03
N VAL A 12 13.96 -6.46 -1.96
CA VAL A 12 15.25 -7.13 -2.03
C VAL A 12 15.83 -6.90 -3.43
N THR A 13 17.10 -6.52 -3.51
CA THR A 13 17.80 -6.31 -4.78
C THR A 13 18.13 -7.65 -5.45
N ASP A 14 18.60 -7.59 -6.70
CA ASP A 14 19.15 -8.75 -7.42
C ASP A 14 20.37 -9.39 -6.73
N LYS A 15 21.04 -8.64 -5.86
CA LYS A 15 22.14 -9.11 -5.00
C LYS A 15 21.69 -9.63 -3.63
N PHE A 16 20.39 -9.84 -3.44
CA PHE A 16 19.80 -10.28 -2.17
C PHE A 16 19.96 -9.29 -1.01
N GLU A 17 20.15 -8.01 -1.31
CA GLU A 17 20.25 -6.97 -0.29
C GLU A 17 18.87 -6.40 0.01
N LYS A 18 18.49 -6.37 1.29
CA LYS A 18 17.23 -5.75 1.72
C LYS A 18 17.38 -4.23 1.65
N PHE A 19 16.35 -3.57 1.13
CA PHE A 19 16.21 -2.12 1.24
C PHE A 19 14.80 -1.73 1.65
N VAL A 20 14.70 -0.56 2.27
CA VAL A 20 13.45 0.06 2.70
C VAL A 20 13.42 1.48 2.17
N VAL A 21 12.35 1.85 1.48
CA VAL A 21 12.14 3.18 0.92
C VAL A 21 10.82 3.73 1.41
N PHE A 22 10.87 4.95 1.94
CA PHE A 22 9.66 5.71 2.23
C PHE A 22 9.13 6.33 0.94
N LEU A 23 7.94 5.91 0.52
CA LEU A 23 7.31 6.34 -0.73
C LEU A 23 6.58 7.67 -0.57
N GLY A 24 6.03 7.94 0.61
CA GLY A 24 5.38 9.21 0.91
C GLY A 24 4.21 9.09 1.90
N ILE A 25 3.57 10.23 2.13
CA ILE A 25 2.34 10.36 2.90
C ILE A 25 1.28 11.02 2.03
N ARG A 26 0.04 10.51 2.11
CA ARG A 26 -1.14 11.14 1.53
C ARG A 26 -2.06 11.64 2.63
N LYS A 27 -2.57 12.86 2.45
CA LYS A 27 -3.57 13.44 3.34
C LYS A 27 -4.95 12.96 2.90
N MET A 28 -5.65 12.28 3.80
CA MET A 28 -7.00 11.77 3.59
C MET A 28 -8.02 12.80 4.09
N HIS A 29 -8.66 13.50 3.15
CA HIS A 29 -9.71 14.48 3.47
C HIS A 29 -11.05 13.78 3.75
N GLY A 30 -11.68 14.09 4.89
CA GLY A 30 -13.01 13.57 5.21
C GLY A 30 -13.01 12.11 5.68
N ARG A 31 -13.92 11.28 5.15
CA ARG A 31 -14.06 9.86 5.54
C ARG A 31 -12.97 9.03 4.86
N HIS A 32 -12.24 8.25 5.65
CA HIS A 32 -11.18 7.34 5.17
C HIS A 32 -11.79 6.04 4.67
N THR A 33 -12.64 6.10 3.64
CA THR A 33 -13.28 4.90 3.09
C THR A 33 -12.25 3.97 2.47
N SER A 34 -12.56 2.68 2.38
CA SER A 34 -11.70 1.69 1.75
C SER A 34 -11.36 2.06 0.30
N GLN A 35 -12.32 2.62 -0.45
CA GLN A 35 -12.11 3.06 -1.83
C GLN A 35 -11.13 4.24 -1.91
N ALA A 36 -11.22 5.20 -0.99
CA ALA A 36 -10.29 6.33 -0.96
C ALA A 36 -8.87 5.86 -0.61
N ILE A 37 -8.74 4.93 0.35
CA ILE A 37 -7.46 4.32 0.72
C ILE A 37 -6.84 3.61 -0.50
N LEU A 38 -7.63 2.80 -1.20
CA LEU A 38 -7.16 2.08 -2.39
C LEU A 38 -6.71 3.05 -3.49
N ALA A 39 -7.53 4.06 -3.81
CA ALA A 39 -7.22 5.03 -4.86
C ALA A 39 -5.91 5.81 -4.58
N GLU A 40 -5.70 6.26 -3.34
CA GLU A 40 -4.46 6.93 -2.94
C GLU A 40 -3.24 6.00 -3.00
N SER A 41 -3.43 4.71 -2.68
CA SER A 41 -2.38 3.69 -2.76
C SER A 41 -1.98 3.44 -4.21
N GLU A 42 -2.95 3.23 -5.10
CA GLU A 42 -2.72 3.00 -6.53
C GLU A 42 -2.06 4.21 -7.20
N GLN A 43 -2.52 5.41 -6.87
CA GLN A 43 -1.91 6.64 -7.39
C GLN A 43 -0.44 6.75 -6.96
N LEU A 44 -0.12 6.43 -5.71
CA LEU A 44 1.27 6.45 -5.26
C LEU A 44 2.14 5.43 -6.00
N TRP A 45 1.63 4.22 -6.24
CA TRP A 45 2.37 3.23 -7.03
C TRP A 45 2.62 3.72 -8.46
N GLN A 46 1.65 4.38 -9.07
CA GLN A 46 1.82 4.99 -10.40
C GLN A 46 2.88 6.10 -10.40
N ASP A 47 2.87 6.99 -9.41
CA ASP A 47 3.86 8.07 -9.27
C ASP A 47 5.29 7.51 -9.18
N TRP A 48 5.45 6.42 -8.43
CA TRP A 48 6.73 5.70 -8.28
C TRP A 48 7.01 4.69 -9.41
N LYS A 49 6.11 4.56 -10.39
CA LYS A 49 6.18 3.60 -11.49
C LYS A 49 6.35 2.15 -11.02
N ILE A 50 5.72 1.80 -9.90
CA ILE A 50 5.67 0.44 -9.34
C ILE A 50 4.51 -0.31 -10.02
N PRO A 51 4.78 -1.32 -10.86
CA PRO A 51 3.72 -2.12 -11.45
C PRO A 51 2.97 -2.91 -10.38
N SER A 52 1.64 -2.97 -10.45
CA SER A 52 0.82 -3.71 -9.46
C SER A 52 1.18 -5.19 -9.38
N ASN A 53 1.55 -5.82 -10.51
CA ASN A 53 2.01 -7.21 -10.56
C ASN A 53 3.41 -7.45 -9.97
N LYS A 54 4.10 -6.40 -9.49
CA LYS A 54 5.37 -6.50 -8.76
C LYS A 54 5.19 -6.29 -7.26
N VAL A 55 3.98 -5.97 -6.79
CA VAL A 55 3.65 -5.89 -5.37
C VAL A 55 3.33 -7.30 -4.87
N SER A 56 4.24 -7.89 -4.09
CA SER A 56 4.04 -9.23 -3.54
C SER A 56 3.14 -9.26 -2.30
N ARG A 57 3.17 -8.18 -1.51
CA ARG A 57 2.52 -8.12 -0.20
C ARG A 57 2.30 -6.67 0.22
N ILE A 58 1.12 -6.40 0.78
CA ILE A 58 0.81 -5.15 1.48
C ILE A 58 0.55 -5.50 2.95
N MET A 59 1.07 -4.69 3.85
CA MET A 59 0.87 -4.86 5.29
C MET A 59 0.16 -3.63 5.84
N THR A 60 -1.01 -3.84 6.44
CA THR A 60 -1.84 -2.80 7.05
C THR A 60 -2.28 -3.22 8.44
N ASP A 61 -2.82 -2.29 9.21
CA ASP A 61 -3.55 -2.65 10.43
C ASP A 61 -4.92 -3.29 10.11
N GLY A 62 -5.58 -3.79 11.15
CA GLY A 62 -6.91 -4.39 11.08
C GLY A 62 -8.07 -3.38 11.09
N GLY A 63 -7.82 -2.10 10.78
CA GLY A 63 -8.86 -1.10 10.67
C GLY A 63 -9.90 -1.50 9.62
N SER A 64 -11.20 -1.35 9.92
CA SER A 64 -12.27 -1.87 9.08
C SER A 64 -12.20 -1.41 7.62
N ASN A 65 -11.79 -0.16 7.38
CA ASN A 65 -11.60 0.37 6.04
C ASN A 65 -10.29 -0.09 5.37
N MET A 66 -9.24 -0.42 6.14
CA MET A 66 -8.01 -1.02 5.61
C MET A 66 -8.27 -2.45 5.14
N VAL A 67 -8.98 -3.24 5.96
CA VAL A 67 -9.41 -4.59 5.60
C VAL A 67 -10.35 -4.56 4.40
N ALA A 68 -11.34 -3.67 4.40
CA ALA A 68 -12.29 -3.52 3.28
C ALA A 68 -11.66 -2.94 2.00
N ALA A 69 -10.43 -2.40 2.04
CA ALA A 69 -9.70 -1.98 0.84
C ALA A 69 -9.24 -3.18 0.01
N GLY A 70 -9.28 -4.39 0.56
CA GLY A 70 -9.14 -5.62 -0.22
C GLY A 70 -7.72 -5.86 -0.73
N PHE A 71 -6.70 -5.36 -0.01
CA PHE A 71 -5.29 -5.58 -0.36
C PHE A 71 -4.90 -7.07 -0.40
N ASP A 72 -5.70 -7.94 0.23
CA ASP A 72 -5.59 -9.39 0.20
C ASP A 72 -5.83 -10.01 -1.20
N GLN A 73 -6.37 -9.23 -2.16
CA GLN A 73 -6.69 -9.71 -3.51
C GLN A 73 -5.57 -9.47 -4.52
N ILE A 74 -4.43 -8.94 -4.10
CA ILE A 74 -3.28 -8.76 -4.99
C ILE A 74 -2.68 -10.13 -5.33
N PRO A 75 -2.49 -10.48 -6.62
CA PRO A 75 -2.01 -11.80 -7.02
C PRO A 75 -0.70 -12.17 -6.33
N GLY A 76 -0.71 -13.28 -5.57
CA GLY A 76 0.45 -13.76 -4.78
C GLY A 76 0.27 -13.73 -3.27
N TRP A 77 -0.88 -13.29 -2.76
CA TRP A 77 -1.25 -13.36 -1.34
C TRP A 77 -1.87 -14.71 -0.99
N GLU A 78 -1.07 -15.65 -0.45
CA GLU A 78 -1.61 -16.75 0.37
C GLU A 78 -1.71 -16.26 1.81
N SER A 79 -2.92 -16.29 2.37
CA SER A 79 -3.20 -16.04 3.77
C SER A 79 -2.40 -17.03 4.62
N GLY A 80 -1.35 -16.53 5.28
CA GLY A 80 -0.57 -17.28 6.26
C GLY A 80 -1.25 -17.36 7.62
#